data_AF-A0A1V8S7N3-F1
#
_entry.id   AF-A0A1V8S7N3-F1
#
_cell.length_a   1.000
_cell.length_b   1.000
_cell.length_c   1.000
_cell.angle_alpha   90.00
_cell.angle_beta   90.00
_cell.angle_gamma   90.00
#
_symmetry.space_group_name_H-M   'P 1'
#
loop_
_entity.id
_entity.type
_entity.pdbx_description
1 polymer ?
#
loop_
_entity_poly.entity_id
_entity_poly.type
_entity_poly.pdbx_seq_one_letter_code
_entity_poly.pdbx_strand_id
1 'polypeptide(L)'
;MATQPNVPPMLSGMSREQWQEGAWRIPVADQSTNEIGMRIRATGAAKAGWEAMKLGEAAHTVWDRGPGKSALNLYVIAIGRLRGRRLAGTSQGLVGLMPADVEIGDIVAIIVGAESPMLLRPGSEGGAYKIVGECYVYGIMDGEMIGTDTVFTDIDVC
;
A
#
# COMPACT_ATOMS: atom_id res chain seq x y z
N MET A 1 19.18 14.32 22.72
CA MET A 1 18.81 13.42 21.62
C MET A 1 17.44 13.85 21.11
N ALA A 2 17.37 14.45 19.92
CA ALA A 2 16.11 14.96 19.38
C ALA A 2 15.16 13.79 19.08
N THR A 3 14.04 13.75 19.80
CA THR A 3 12.88 12.93 19.46
C THR A 3 12.35 13.40 18.11
N GLN A 4 12.53 12.60 17.06
CA GLN A 4 11.91 12.91 15.77
C GLN A 4 10.39 12.75 15.91
N PRO A 5 9.60 13.83 15.77
CA PRO A 5 8.16 13.70 15.87
C PRO A 5 7.64 13.04 14.58
N ASN A 6 6.68 12.13 14.75
CA ASN A 6 5.83 11.55 13.71
C ASN A 6 6.41 10.46 12.79
N VAL A 7 7.36 9.65 13.26
CA VAL A 7 7.66 8.37 12.59
C VAL A 7 6.91 7.26 13.34
N PRO A 8 5.91 6.59 12.72
CA PRO A 8 5.28 5.44 13.34
C PRO A 8 6.33 4.38 13.70
N PRO A 9 6.11 3.60 14.77
CA PRO A 9 7.09 2.62 15.23
C PRO A 9 7.42 1.61 14.12
N MET A 10 8.70 1.28 13.98
CA MET A 10 9.22 0.36 12.96
C MET A 10 8.70 -1.07 13.23
N LEU A 11 8.27 -1.77 12.17
CA LEU A 11 7.78 -3.16 12.28
C LEU A 11 8.94 -4.12 12.59
N SER A 12 8.68 -5.18 13.35
CA SER A 12 9.68 -6.18 13.74
C SER A 12 10.22 -6.94 12.52
N GLY A 13 11.55 -6.94 12.33
CA GLY A 13 12.22 -7.67 11.25
C GLY A 13 12.48 -6.87 9.97
N MET A 14 11.96 -5.63 9.86
CA MET A 14 12.20 -4.75 8.72
C MET A 14 13.45 -3.89 8.94
N SER A 15 14.27 -3.68 7.91
CA SER A 15 15.38 -2.73 7.99
C SER A 15 14.85 -1.29 8.03
N ARG A 16 15.64 -0.36 8.57
CA ARG A 16 15.29 1.06 8.59
C ARG A 16 15.10 1.63 7.18
N GLU A 17 15.82 1.10 6.21
CA GLU A 17 15.74 1.49 4.80
C GLU A 17 14.42 1.02 4.18
N GLN A 18 14.04 -0.24 4.41
CA GLN A 18 12.74 -0.77 3.98
C GLN A 18 11.59 0.04 4.61
N TRP A 19 11.72 0.44 5.87
CA TRP A 19 10.73 1.28 6.53
C TRP A 19 10.61 2.68 5.90
N GLN A 20 11.75 3.32 5.61
CA GLN A 20 11.79 4.61 4.94
C GLN A 20 11.21 4.55 3.52
N GLU A 21 11.42 3.44 2.83
CA GLU A 21 10.91 3.20 1.49
C GLU A 21 9.40 2.94 1.50
N GLY A 22 8.92 2.11 2.43
CA GLY A 22 7.49 1.87 2.62
C GLY A 22 6.71 3.15 2.97
N ALA A 23 7.31 4.08 3.72
CA ALA A 23 6.65 5.30 4.19
C ALA A 23 6.07 6.18 3.07
N TRP A 24 6.71 6.22 1.89
CA TRP A 24 6.21 7.00 0.75
C TRP A 24 5.43 6.15 -0.25
N ARG A 25 5.66 4.83 -0.30
CA ARG A 25 4.97 3.88 -1.21
C ARG A 25 3.60 3.44 -0.69
N ILE A 26 3.46 3.15 0.60
CA ILE A 26 2.21 2.66 1.20
C ILE A 26 1.04 3.64 0.98
N PRO A 27 1.16 4.96 1.21
CA PRO A 27 0.03 5.88 1.05
C PRO A 27 -0.52 5.99 -0.37
N VAL A 28 0.29 5.58 -1.36
CA VAL A 28 -0.08 5.57 -2.78
C VAL A 28 -0.22 4.16 -3.34
N ALA A 29 -0.22 3.12 -2.50
CA ALA A 29 -0.26 1.71 -2.92
C ALA A 29 0.78 1.36 -4.00
N ASP A 30 1.96 1.97 -3.93
CA ASP A 30 3.01 1.92 -4.96
C ASP A 30 2.56 2.31 -6.37
N GLN A 31 1.53 3.15 -6.48
CA GLN A 31 0.96 3.62 -7.74
C GLN A 31 1.23 5.11 -7.98
N SER A 32 1.44 5.47 -9.24
CA SER A 32 1.57 6.84 -9.72
C SER A 32 0.94 6.96 -11.11
N THR A 33 1.14 8.09 -11.78
CA THR A 33 0.62 8.38 -13.11
C THR A 33 1.70 8.96 -14.00
N ASN A 34 1.82 8.43 -15.20
CA ASN A 34 2.73 8.98 -16.20
C ASN A 34 2.12 10.22 -16.90
N GLU A 35 2.86 10.81 -17.84
CA GLU A 35 2.47 12.08 -18.48
C GLU A 35 1.16 12.02 -19.29
N ILE A 36 0.77 10.81 -19.71
CA ILE A 36 -0.42 10.51 -20.51
C ILE A 36 -1.58 9.94 -19.67
N GLY A 37 -1.47 9.95 -18.34
CA GLY A 37 -2.57 9.57 -17.46
C GLY A 37 -2.65 8.09 -17.10
N MET A 38 -1.74 7.25 -17.58
CA MET A 38 -1.75 5.81 -17.26
C MET A 38 -1.17 5.53 -15.88
N ARG A 39 -1.73 4.52 -15.20
CA ARG A 39 -1.20 4.01 -13.93
C ARG A 39 0.16 3.37 -14.15
N ILE A 40 1.14 3.81 -13.38
CA ILE A 40 2.48 3.24 -13.36
C ILE A 40 2.88 2.94 -11.92
N ARG A 41 3.95 2.14 -11.76
CA ARG A 41 4.60 1.97 -10.46
C ARG A 41 5.09 3.32 -9.92
N ALA A 42 5.02 3.53 -8.60
CA ALA A 42 5.51 4.74 -7.99
C ALA A 42 7.03 4.87 -8.18
N THR A 43 7.45 6.05 -8.63
CA THR A 43 8.85 6.38 -8.94
C THR A 43 9.40 7.42 -7.98
N GLY A 44 10.64 7.87 -8.19
CA GLY A 44 11.23 8.97 -7.43
C GLY A 44 10.39 10.26 -7.42
N ALA A 45 9.54 10.48 -8.43
CA ALA A 45 8.60 11.60 -8.43
C ALA A 45 7.55 11.50 -7.31
N ALA A 46 7.08 10.30 -6.98
CA ALA A 46 6.17 10.09 -5.85
C ALA A 46 6.88 10.34 -4.52
N LYS A 47 8.14 9.91 -4.39
CA LYS A 47 8.97 10.22 -3.22
C LYS A 47 9.17 11.73 -3.03
N ALA A 48 9.49 12.46 -4.09
CA ALA A 48 9.60 13.93 -4.04
C ALA A 48 8.28 14.60 -3.63
N GLY A 49 7.14 14.07 -4.09
CA GLY A 49 5.82 14.55 -3.66
C GLY A 49 5.54 14.29 -2.18
N TRP A 50 5.91 13.12 -1.67
CA TRP A 50 5.84 12.80 -0.24
C TRP A 50 6.73 13.71 0.62
N GLU A 51 7.97 13.97 0.18
CA GLU A 51 8.89 14.88 0.87
C GLU A 51 8.32 16.31 0.95
N ALA A 52 7.80 16.84 -0.16
CA ALA A 52 7.14 18.14 -0.19
C ALA A 52 5.91 18.20 0.74
N MET A 53 5.14 17.11 0.82
CA MET A 53 4.00 17.00 1.74
C MET A 53 4.46 17.01 3.21
N LYS A 54 5.51 16.24 3.53
CA LYS A 54 6.05 16.10 4.89
C LYS A 54 6.61 17.41 5.45
N LEU A 55 7.22 18.23 4.60
CA LEU A 55 7.83 19.51 4.98
C LEU A 55 6.81 20.64 5.19
N GLY A 56 5.51 20.39 5.02
CA GLY A 56 4.48 21.43 5.19
C GLY A 56 4.43 22.45 4.06
N GLU A 57 5.19 22.24 2.97
CA GLU A 57 5.11 23.05 1.75
C GLU A 57 3.75 22.90 1.03
N ALA A 58 2.93 21.96 1.48
CA ALA A 58 1.62 21.63 0.93
C ALA A 58 0.53 22.69 1.17
N ALA A 59 0.64 23.54 2.19
CA ALA A 59 -0.43 24.49 2.51
C ALA A 59 -0.51 25.70 1.53
N HIS A 60 0.61 26.06 0.90
CA HIS A 60 0.70 27.27 0.07
C HIS A 60 0.94 27.04 -1.43
N THR A 61 1.09 25.79 -1.89
CA THR A 61 1.52 25.52 -3.28
C THR A 61 0.50 24.78 -4.14
N VAL A 62 -0.54 24.19 -3.53
CA VAL A 62 -1.56 23.39 -4.25
C VAL A 62 -2.56 24.27 -4.99
N TRP A 63 -2.91 25.44 -4.45
CA TRP A 63 -3.86 26.37 -5.08
C TRP A 63 -3.17 27.52 -5.85
N ASP A 64 -1.96 27.93 -5.45
CA ASP A 64 -1.29 29.14 -5.99
C ASP A 64 -0.49 28.91 -7.28
N ARG A 65 -0.23 27.66 -7.68
CA ARG A 65 0.50 27.33 -8.92
C ARG A 65 -0.36 26.67 -9.99
N GLY A 66 -1.67 26.97 -10.02
CA GLY A 66 -2.60 26.38 -10.99
C GLY A 66 -2.59 24.83 -10.99
N PRO A 67 -3.32 24.18 -11.91
CA PRO A 67 -3.30 22.72 -12.06
C PRO A 67 -2.01 22.29 -12.77
N GLY A 68 -0.85 22.45 -12.13
CA GLY A 68 0.46 22.01 -12.64
C GLY A 68 0.80 20.57 -12.24
N LYS A 69 1.55 19.87 -13.10
CA LYS A 69 2.12 18.52 -12.86
C LYS A 69 3.26 18.53 -11.81
N SER A 70 3.07 19.16 -10.65
CA SER A 70 4.06 19.10 -9.58
C SER A 70 4.09 17.70 -8.95
N ALA A 71 5.25 17.27 -8.46
CA ALA A 71 5.41 15.98 -7.76
C ALA A 71 4.41 15.84 -6.59
N LEU A 72 4.19 16.93 -5.84
CA LEU A 72 3.19 17.00 -4.78
C LEU A 72 1.77 16.76 -5.31
N ASN A 73 1.38 17.44 -6.39
CA ASN A 73 0.03 17.30 -6.96
C ASN A 73 -0.20 15.86 -7.45
N LEU A 74 0.77 15.26 -8.14
CA LEU A 74 0.68 13.86 -8.56
C LEU A 74 0.57 12.89 -7.37
N TYR A 75 1.31 13.16 -6.30
CA TYR A 75 1.23 12.37 -5.06
C TYR A 75 -0.14 12.48 -4.38
N VAL A 76 -0.68 13.70 -4.27
CA VAL A 76 -2.04 13.95 -3.73
C VAL A 76 -3.10 13.27 -4.59
N ILE A 77 -3.00 13.33 -5.92
CA ILE A 77 -3.90 12.62 -6.83
C ILE A 77 -3.83 11.11 -6.60
N ALA A 78 -2.62 10.54 -6.45
CA ALA A 78 -2.44 9.12 -6.19
C ALA A 78 -3.08 8.68 -4.86
N ILE A 79 -2.86 9.44 -3.77
CA ILE A 79 -3.56 9.23 -2.49
C ILE A 79 -5.08 9.31 -2.68
N GLY A 80 -5.55 10.30 -3.46
CA GLY A 80 -6.96 10.52 -3.74
C GLY A 80 -7.66 9.33 -4.42
N ARG A 81 -6.93 8.50 -5.18
CA ARG A 81 -7.48 7.27 -5.78
C ARG A 81 -7.72 6.15 -4.78
N LEU A 82 -7.11 6.23 -3.60
CA LEU A 82 -7.19 5.22 -2.55
C LEU A 82 -8.23 5.59 -1.49
N ARG A 83 -9.13 6.53 -1.80
CA ARG A 83 -10.30 6.85 -0.98
C ARG A 83 -11.09 5.58 -0.67
N GLY A 84 -11.45 5.42 0.60
CA GLY A 84 -12.18 4.25 1.10
C GLY A 84 -11.28 3.08 1.50
N ARG A 85 -9.99 3.08 1.15
CA ARG A 85 -9.04 2.07 1.65
C ARG A 85 -8.69 2.31 3.13
N ARG A 86 -8.33 1.24 3.83
CA ARG A 86 -7.94 1.26 5.25
C ARG A 86 -6.47 0.87 5.39
N LEU A 87 -5.71 1.62 6.19
CA LEU A 87 -4.38 1.19 6.59
C LEU A 87 -4.53 0.06 7.61
N ALA A 88 -3.89 -1.09 7.37
CA ALA A 88 -3.89 -2.22 8.29
C ALA A 88 -2.51 -2.87 8.39
N GLY A 89 -2.23 -3.48 9.54
CA GLY A 89 -1.09 -4.34 9.77
C GLY A 89 -1.48 -5.82 9.71
N THR A 90 -0.57 -6.68 9.28
CA THR A 90 -0.74 -8.14 9.32
C THR A 90 -0.10 -8.71 10.59
N SER A 91 -0.46 -9.95 10.96
CA SER A 91 0.16 -10.68 12.08
C SER A 91 1.65 -10.94 11.88
N GLN A 92 2.13 -10.89 10.63
CA GLN A 92 3.55 -11.00 10.27
C GLN A 92 4.29 -9.65 10.36
N GLY A 93 3.62 -8.59 10.82
CA GLY A 93 4.23 -7.27 10.92
C GLY A 93 4.47 -6.63 9.56
N LEU A 94 3.63 -6.92 8.55
CA LEU A 94 3.59 -6.17 7.29
C LEU A 94 2.50 -5.11 7.35
N VAL A 95 2.61 -4.04 6.56
CA VAL A 95 1.59 -2.97 6.49
C VAL A 95 1.12 -2.76 5.06
N GLY A 96 -0.17 -2.48 4.94
CA GLY A 96 -0.83 -2.38 3.66
C GLY A 96 -2.08 -1.50 3.67
N LEU A 97 -2.63 -1.31 2.47
CA LEU A 97 -3.93 -0.69 2.23
C LEU A 97 -4.94 -1.76 1.84
N MET A 98 -5.99 -1.85 2.63
CA MET A 98 -7.04 -2.85 2.55
C MET A 98 -8.36 -2.25 2.05
N PRO A 99 -9.30 -3.05 1.54
CA PRO A 99 -10.70 -2.65 1.34
C PRO A 99 -11.34 -2.00 2.58
N ALA A 100 -12.45 -1.30 2.35
CA ALA A 100 -13.15 -0.56 3.39
C ALA A 100 -13.71 -1.46 4.51
N ASP A 101 -14.05 -2.69 4.15
CA ASP A 101 -14.72 -3.74 4.92
C ASP A 101 -13.75 -4.77 5.50
N VAL A 102 -12.45 -4.48 5.54
CA VAL A 102 -11.45 -5.33 6.20
C VAL A 102 -11.79 -5.54 7.68
N GLU A 103 -11.63 -6.77 8.14
CA GLU A 103 -11.87 -7.19 9.53
C GLU A 103 -10.65 -7.92 10.11
N ILE A 104 -10.56 -7.91 11.44
CA ILE A 104 -9.56 -8.72 12.15
C ILE A 104 -9.87 -10.20 11.87
N GLY A 105 -8.88 -10.93 11.38
CA GLY A 105 -9.02 -12.34 10.98
C GLY A 105 -9.08 -12.55 9.47
N ASP A 106 -9.23 -11.49 8.67
CA ASP A 106 -9.04 -11.59 7.23
C ASP A 106 -7.59 -11.97 6.88
N ILE A 107 -7.43 -12.73 5.80
CA ILE A 107 -6.17 -13.32 5.36
C ILE A 107 -5.74 -12.64 4.07
N VAL A 108 -4.51 -12.15 4.02
CA VAL A 108 -3.89 -11.71 2.77
C VAL A 108 -3.40 -12.95 2.02
N ALA A 109 -3.95 -13.16 0.83
CA ALA A 109 -3.62 -14.28 -0.04
C ALA A 109 -3.05 -13.79 -1.38
N ILE A 110 -2.01 -14.48 -1.86
CA ILE A 110 -1.52 -14.35 -3.23
C ILE A 110 -2.26 -15.41 -4.05
N ILE A 111 -3.14 -14.97 -4.93
CA ILE A 111 -3.85 -15.87 -5.84
C ILE A 111 -3.03 -16.01 -7.11
N VAL A 112 -2.70 -17.24 -7.49
CA VAL A 112 -1.93 -17.51 -8.72
C VAL A 112 -2.70 -16.96 -9.92
N GLY A 113 -2.04 -16.10 -10.70
CA GLY A 113 -2.63 -15.43 -11.86
C GLY A 113 -3.33 -14.09 -11.57
N ALA A 114 -3.50 -13.70 -10.30
CA ALA A 114 -3.96 -12.37 -9.96
C ALA A 114 -2.81 -11.35 -9.99
N GLU A 115 -3.10 -10.11 -10.42
CA GLU A 115 -2.11 -9.02 -10.46
C GLU A 115 -1.83 -8.40 -9.09
N SER A 116 -2.64 -8.68 -8.08
CA SER A 116 -2.52 -8.10 -6.74
C SER A 116 -2.99 -9.08 -5.67
N PRO A 117 -2.44 -9.00 -4.45
CA PRO A 117 -2.93 -9.77 -3.31
C PRO A 117 -4.42 -9.51 -3.06
N MET A 118 -5.12 -10.51 -2.55
CA MET A 118 -6.53 -10.42 -2.17
C MET A 118 -6.69 -10.66 -0.67
N LEU A 119 -7.66 -9.97 -0.07
CA LEU A 119 -8.15 -10.32 1.25
C LEU A 119 -9.23 -11.38 1.14
N LEU A 120 -9.02 -12.47 1.86
CA LEU A 120 -9.95 -13.59 1.99
C LEU A 120 -10.49 -13.62 3.42
N ARG A 121 -11.79 -13.85 3.55
CA ARG A 121 -12.45 -14.06 4.83
C ARG A 121 -12.83 -15.53 4.99
N PRO A 122 -12.37 -16.22 6.04
CA PRO A 122 -12.81 -17.57 6.33
C PRO A 122 -14.32 -17.63 6.55
N GLY A 123 -15.00 -18.59 5.92
CA GLY A 123 -16.40 -18.90 6.20
C GLY A 123 -16.57 -19.56 7.58
N SER A 124 -17.79 -19.48 8.14
CA SER A 124 -18.11 -19.96 9.49
C SER A 124 -17.93 -21.47 9.70
N GLU A 125 -17.91 -22.28 8.64
CA GLU A 125 -17.83 -23.74 8.71
C GLU A 125 -16.57 -24.32 8.05
N GLY A 126 -15.54 -23.51 7.81
CA GLY A 126 -14.23 -23.99 7.31
C GLY A 126 -14.23 -24.53 5.87
N GLY A 127 -15.34 -24.40 5.14
CA GLY A 127 -15.49 -24.92 3.77
C GLY A 127 -14.97 -23.97 2.69
N ALA A 128 -15.40 -22.71 2.69
CA ALA A 128 -15.06 -21.76 1.62
C ALA A 128 -14.65 -20.39 2.17
N TYR A 129 -13.78 -19.72 1.42
CA TYR A 129 -13.38 -18.34 1.67
C TYR A 129 -14.28 -17.39 0.89
N LYS A 130 -14.60 -16.25 1.49
CA LYS A 130 -15.18 -15.13 0.76
C LYS A 130 -14.05 -14.21 0.29
N ILE A 131 -14.08 -13.81 -0.98
CA ILE A 131 -13.22 -12.72 -1.45
C ILE A 131 -13.77 -11.39 -0.91
N VAL A 132 -12.99 -10.73 -0.05
CA VAL A 132 -13.29 -9.38 0.45
C VAL A 132 -12.91 -8.34 -0.60
N GLY A 133 -11.72 -8.49 -1.19
CA GLY A 133 -11.28 -7.69 -2.32
C GLY A 133 -9.77 -7.54 -2.42
N GLU A 134 -9.30 -6.87 -3.47
CA GLU A 134 -7.88 -6.60 -3.68
C GLU A 134 -7.29 -5.77 -2.54
N CYS A 135 -6.04 -6.02 -2.18
CA CYS A 135 -5.30 -5.21 -1.22
C CYS A 135 -3.89 -4.90 -1.72
N TYR A 136 -3.28 -3.90 -1.11
CA TYR A 136 -1.86 -3.61 -1.26
C TYR A 136 -1.14 -3.92 0.02
N VAL A 137 -0.09 -4.72 -0.03
CA VAL A 137 0.80 -4.97 1.12
C VAL A 137 2.23 -4.75 0.68
N TYR A 138 2.92 -3.84 1.38
CA TYR A 138 4.32 -3.55 1.09
C TYR A 138 5.19 -4.75 1.43
N GLY A 139 6.07 -5.16 0.52
CA GLY A 139 6.89 -6.35 0.65
C GLY A 139 6.24 -7.66 0.19
N ILE A 140 5.01 -7.62 -0.34
CA ILE A 140 4.37 -8.78 -1.00
C ILE A 140 4.24 -8.55 -2.50
N MET A 141 3.90 -7.33 -2.90
CA MET A 141 3.56 -7.01 -4.29
C MET A 141 4.73 -7.08 -5.27
N ASP A 142 5.99 -7.17 -4.80
CA ASP A 142 7.14 -7.39 -5.68
C ASP A 142 7.53 -8.87 -5.79
N GLY A 143 6.67 -9.76 -5.29
CA GLY A 143 6.86 -11.20 -5.34
C GLY A 143 7.86 -11.71 -4.31
N GLU A 144 8.24 -10.91 -3.33
CA GLU A 144 9.26 -11.26 -2.34
C GLU A 144 8.87 -12.47 -1.47
N MET A 145 7.58 -12.77 -1.41
CA MET A 145 7.01 -13.88 -0.61
C MET A 145 6.87 -15.20 -1.37
N ILE A 146 7.17 -15.24 -2.67
CA ILE A 146 7.13 -16.48 -3.47
C ILE A 146 8.57 -16.97 -3.71
N GLY A 147 8.93 -18.06 -3.05
CA GLY A 147 10.23 -18.73 -3.20
C GLY A 147 10.09 -20.13 -3.82
N THR A 148 11.22 -20.82 -3.97
CA THR A 148 11.26 -22.20 -4.48
C THR A 148 10.54 -23.19 -3.58
N ASP A 149 10.45 -22.91 -2.29
CA ASP A 149 9.82 -23.76 -1.28
C ASP A 149 8.39 -23.32 -0.96
N THR A 150 7.80 -22.41 -1.75
CA THR A 150 6.41 -21.99 -1.58
C THR A 150 5.47 -23.14 -1.91
N VAL A 151 4.63 -23.51 -0.94
CA VAL A 151 3.57 -24.50 -1.12
C VAL A 151 2.29 -23.80 -1.57
N PHE A 152 1.73 -24.25 -2.68
CA PHE A 152 0.43 -23.80 -3.17
C PHE A 152 -0.66 -24.76 -2.68
N THR A 153 -1.80 -24.21 -2.32
CA THR A 153 -2.95 -24.96 -1.84
C THR A 153 -4.19 -24.46 -2.56
N ASP A 154 -5.04 -25.38 -2.99
CA ASP A 154 -6.34 -25.04 -3.55
C ASP A 154 -7.27 -24.55 -2.44
N ILE A 155 -8.09 -23.55 -2.77
CA ILE A 155 -9.10 -23.00 -1.88
C ILE A 155 -10.45 -22.99 -2.58
N ASP A 156 -11.50 -23.27 -1.82
CA ASP A 156 -12.86 -23.05 -2.29
C ASP A 156 -13.28 -21.60 -2.00
N VAL A 157 -13.97 -20.99 -2.96
CA VAL A 157 -14.48 -19.62 -2.85
C VAL A 157 -16.00 -19.61 -3.01
N CYS A 158 -16.70 -18.89 -2.14
CA CYS A 158 -18.16 -18.77 -2.15
C CYS A 158 -18.69 -17.54 -2.91
#